data_AF-A0A938M618-F1
#
_entry.id   AF-A0A938M618-F1
#
_cell.length_a   1.000
_cell.length_b   1.000
_cell.length_c   1.000
_cell.angle_alpha   90.00
_cell.angle_beta   90.00
_cell.angle_gamma   90.00
#
_symmetry.space_group_name_H-M   'P 1'
#
loop_
_entity.id
_entity.type
_entity.pdbx_description
1 polymer ?
#
loop_
_entity_poly.entity_id
_entity_poly.type
_entity_poly.pdbx_seq_one_letter_code
_entity_poly.pdbx_strand_id
1 'polypeptide(L)'
;MSTLVEKAEALAVDVSCTNHTLSVVLSDGRTVTAPLAWFPRLLDATLRQRADWELIGGGIGIHWEAVEEDISVASLLQPQNFMRLPHKAVQPKRRSTWRGKRATRSSAACV
;
A
#
# COMPACT_ATOMS: atom_id res chain seq x y z
N MET A 1 -18.61 25.37 -13.12
CA MET A 1 -19.16 24.01 -13.08
C MET A 1 -18.08 23.05 -12.60
N SER A 2 -18.15 22.60 -11.36
CA SER A 2 -17.26 21.56 -10.83
C SER A 2 -18.00 20.24 -10.97
N THR A 3 -17.68 19.44 -11.98
CA THR A 3 -18.16 18.05 -12.05
C THR A 3 -17.52 17.28 -10.91
N LEU A 4 -18.28 17.08 -9.83
CA LEU A 4 -17.97 16.07 -8.84
C LEU A 4 -18.04 14.73 -9.56
N VAL A 5 -16.88 14.25 -10.01
CA VAL A 5 -16.71 12.84 -10.36
C VAL A 5 -16.95 12.11 -9.04
N GLU A 6 -18.17 11.61 -8.85
CA GLU A 6 -18.42 10.60 -7.83
C GLU A 6 -17.32 9.56 -8.01
N LYS A 7 -16.54 9.34 -6.95
CA LYS A 7 -15.56 8.25 -6.90
C LYS A 7 -16.38 6.98 -7.06
N ALA A 8 -16.62 6.56 -8.29
CA ALA A 8 -17.15 5.25 -8.58
C ALA A 8 -16.25 4.28 -7.81
N GLU A 9 -16.85 3.53 -6.89
CA GLU A 9 -16.19 2.45 -6.19
C GLU A 9 -15.84 1.41 -7.25
N ALA A 10 -14.71 1.61 -7.90
CA ALA A 10 -14.16 0.69 -8.85
C ALA A 10 -13.73 -0.55 -8.07
N LEU A 11 -14.47 -1.63 -8.24
CA LEU A 11 -14.22 -2.91 -7.61
C LEU A 11 -13.54 -3.81 -8.62
N ALA A 12 -12.49 -4.51 -8.21
CA ALA A 12 -11.88 -5.57 -9.00
C ALA A 12 -12.86 -6.74 -9.12
N VAL A 13 -13.00 -7.24 -10.35
CA VAL A 13 -13.81 -8.41 -10.70
C VAL A 13 -12.92 -9.54 -11.19
N ASP A 14 -11.86 -9.21 -11.91
CA ASP A 14 -10.91 -10.18 -12.43
C ASP A 14 -9.49 -9.63 -12.42
N VAL A 15 -8.51 -10.51 -12.26
CA VAL A 15 -7.10 -10.17 -12.16
C VAL A 15 -6.29 -11.17 -12.97
N SER A 16 -5.46 -10.65 -13.87
CA SER A 16 -4.53 -11.45 -14.66
C SER A 16 -3.12 -10.88 -14.58
N CYS A 17 -2.17 -11.79 -14.37
CA CYS A 17 -0.74 -11.47 -14.27
C CYS A 17 -0.01 -12.10 -15.45
N THR A 18 0.73 -11.28 -16.20
CA THR A 18 1.70 -11.75 -17.19
C THR A 18 3.12 -11.68 -16.61
N ASN A 19 4.15 -11.94 -17.42
CA ASN A 19 5.54 -11.84 -16.97
C ASN A 19 5.93 -10.43 -16.52
N HIS A 20 5.28 -9.39 -17.06
CA HIS A 20 5.69 -7.99 -16.85
C HIS A 20 4.54 -7.05 -16.48
N THR A 21 3.29 -7.49 -16.56
CA THR A 21 2.12 -6.63 -16.39
C THR A 21 1.06 -7.31 -15.53
N LEU A 22 0.56 -6.57 -14.55
CA LEU A 22 -0.65 -6.86 -13.79
C LEU A 22 -1.83 -6.15 -14.47
N SER A 23 -2.88 -6.89 -14.80
CA SER A 23 -4.11 -6.36 -15.39
C SER A 23 -5.28 -6.66 -14.48
N VAL A 24 -6.07 -5.65 -14.15
CA VAL A 24 -7.23 -5.76 -13.27
C VAL A 24 -8.46 -5.25 -14.03
N VAL A 25 -9.48 -6.10 -14.13
CA VAL A 25 -10.79 -5.75 -14.69
C VAL A 25 -11.67 -5.24 -13.56
N LEU A 26 -12.27 -4.08 -13.78
CA LEU A 26 -13.14 -3.42 -12.83
C LEU A 26 -14.61 -3.70 -13.15
N SER A 27 -15.47 -3.60 -12.13
CA SER A 27 -16.92 -3.79 -12.22
C SER A 27 -17.62 -2.82 -13.17
N ASP A 28 -16.99 -1.66 -13.45
CA ASP A 28 -17.47 -0.68 -14.41
C ASP A 28 -17.05 -0.98 -15.86
N GLY A 29 -16.42 -2.13 -16.10
CA GLY A 29 -15.96 -2.57 -17.41
C GLY A 29 -14.62 -1.98 -17.86
N ARG A 30 -13.97 -1.13 -17.04
CA ARG A 30 -12.61 -0.65 -17.33
C ARG A 30 -11.58 -1.72 -17.00
N THR A 31 -10.46 -1.69 -17.71
CA THR A 31 -9.28 -2.49 -17.38
C THR A 31 -8.13 -1.56 -17.00
N VAL A 32 -7.54 -1.80 -15.82
CA VAL A 32 -6.38 -1.05 -15.33
C VAL A 32 -5.16 -1.97 -15.42
N THR A 33 -4.11 -1.48 -16.06
CA THR A 33 -2.86 -2.22 -16.22
C THR A 33 -1.72 -1.49 -15.53
N ALA A 34 -0.89 -2.24 -14.78
CA ALA A 34 0.28 -1.73 -14.11
C ALA A 34 1.50 -2.63 -14.38
N PRO A 35 2.72 -2.08 -14.50
CA PRO A 35 3.93 -2.87 -14.56
C PRO A 35 4.11 -3.71 -13.29
N LEU A 36 4.40 -5.01 -13.45
CA LEU A 36 4.68 -5.91 -12.32
C LEU A 36 5.93 -5.48 -11.54
N ALA A 37 6.83 -4.73 -12.18
CA ALA A 37 8.01 -4.13 -11.55
C ALA A 37 7.70 -3.18 -10.40
N TRP A 38 6.46 -2.69 -10.28
CA TRP A 38 6.03 -1.89 -9.13
C TRP A 38 5.79 -2.72 -7.87
N PHE A 39 5.69 -4.04 -8.02
CA PHE A 39 5.37 -4.99 -6.97
C PHE A 39 6.47 -6.06 -6.89
N PRO A 40 7.60 -5.78 -6.20
CA PRO A 40 8.78 -6.66 -6.20
C PRO A 40 8.45 -8.08 -5.75
N ARG A 41 7.56 -8.23 -4.76
CA ARG A 41 7.11 -9.51 -4.23
C ARG A 41 6.35 -10.35 -5.26
N LEU A 42 5.46 -9.72 -6.02
CA LEU A 42 4.76 -10.37 -7.13
C LEU A 42 5.69 -10.64 -8.32
N LEU A 43 6.69 -9.79 -8.53
CA LEU A 43 7.71 -9.99 -9.56
C LEU A 43 8.59 -11.22 -9.29
N ASP A 44 8.87 -11.52 -8.03
CA ASP A 44 9.63 -12.72 -7.63
C ASP A 44 8.74 -13.97 -7.51
N ALA A 45 7.41 -13.81 -7.47
CA ALA A 45 6.48 -14.92 -7.37
C ALA A 45 6.41 -15.77 -8.65
N THR A 46 6.17 -17.07 -8.50
CA THR A 46 5.95 -18.00 -9.62
C THR A 46 4.62 -17.76 -10.31
N LEU A 47 4.48 -18.20 -11.57
CA LEU A 47 3.22 -18.08 -12.33
C LEU A 47 2.02 -18.69 -11.60
N ARG A 48 2.23 -19.82 -10.91
CA ARG A 48 1.19 -20.48 -10.12
C ARG A 48 0.75 -19.61 -8.94
N GLN A 49 1.69 -19.03 -8.21
CA GLN A 49 1.38 -18.13 -7.09
C GLN A 49 0.69 -16.86 -7.57
N ARG A 50 1.09 -16.30 -8.71
CA ARG A 50 0.43 -15.10 -9.28
C ARG A 50 -1.00 -15.35 -9.74
N ALA A 51 -1.33 -16.58 -10.12
CA ALA A 51 -2.67 -16.98 -10.51
C ALA A 51 -3.58 -17.26 -9.29
N ASP A 52 -3.00 -17.45 -8.11
CA ASP A 52 -3.70 -17.82 -6.88
C ASP A 52 -3.95 -16.56 -6.03
N TRP A 53 -4.98 -15.79 -6.43
CA TRP A 53 -5.40 -14.56 -5.78
C TRP A 53 -6.84 -14.63 -5.33
N GLU A 54 -7.18 -13.83 -4.33
CA GLU A 54 -8.53 -13.70 -3.79
C GLU A 54 -8.93 -12.22 -3.69
N LEU A 55 -10.22 -11.93 -3.94
CA LEU A 55 -10.76 -10.58 -3.77
C LEU A 55 -11.12 -10.36 -2.31
N ILE A 56 -10.60 -9.28 -1.74
CA ILE A 56 -10.91 -8.86 -0.36
C ILE A 56 -11.80 -7.63 -0.36
N GLY A 57 -12.67 -7.55 0.65
CA GLY A 57 -13.61 -6.43 0.80
C GLY A 57 -14.59 -6.28 -0.37
N GLY A 58 -14.98 -7.39 -1.03
CA GLY A 58 -15.89 -7.35 -2.16
C GLY A 58 -15.30 -6.75 -3.45
N GLY A 59 -13.98 -6.79 -3.61
CA GLY A 59 -13.28 -6.24 -4.78
C GLY A 59 -12.58 -4.90 -4.52
N ILE A 60 -12.52 -4.43 -3.27
CA ILE A 60 -11.76 -3.23 -2.91
C ILE A 60 -10.24 -3.49 -2.98
N GLY A 61 -9.84 -4.74 -2.72
CA GLY A 61 -8.45 -5.18 -2.83
C GLY A 61 -8.33 -6.61 -3.34
N ILE A 62 -7.09 -6.99 -3.61
CA ILE A 62 -6.69 -8.28 -4.13
C ILE A 62 -5.59 -8.80 -3.21
N HIS A 63 -5.77 -10.00 -2.68
CA HIS A 63 -4.83 -10.67 -1.80
C HIS A 63 -4.19 -11.85 -2.52
N TRP A 64 -2.87 -11.99 -2.40
CA TRP A 64 -2.13 -13.18 -2.81
C TRP A 64 -1.59 -13.90 -1.57
N GLU A 65 -2.29 -14.95 -1.14
CA GLU A 65 -1.95 -15.72 0.08
C GLU A 65 -0.51 -16.26 0.02
N ALA A 66 -0.15 -16.90 -1.10
CA ALA A 66 1.17 -17.53 -1.24
C ALA A 66 2.34 -16.55 -1.34
N VAL A 67 2.06 -15.25 -1.55
CA VAL A 67 3.06 -14.17 -1.68
C VAL A 67 3.00 -13.22 -0.47
N GLU A 68 1.96 -13.34 0.36
CA GLU A 68 1.61 -12.40 1.44
C GLU A 68 1.58 -10.94 0.97
N GLU A 69 0.98 -10.71 -0.20
CA GLU A 69 0.90 -9.39 -0.83
C GLU A 69 -0.56 -8.95 -1.02
N ASP A 70 -0.84 -7.71 -0.64
CA ASP A 70 -2.16 -7.07 -0.74
C ASP A 70 -2.11 -5.84 -1.65
N ILE A 71 -2.89 -5.84 -2.72
CA ILE A 71 -3.02 -4.69 -3.63
C ILE A 71 -4.43 -4.12 -3.53
N SER A 72 -4.53 -2.83 -3.21
CA SER A 72 -5.81 -2.11 -3.25
C SER A 72 -6.10 -1.53 -4.63
N VAL A 73 -7.36 -1.65 -5.08
CA VAL A 73 -7.82 -1.10 -6.36
C VAL A 73 -7.71 0.42 -6.40
N ALA A 74 -7.97 1.08 -5.26
CA ALA A 74 -7.79 2.52 -5.11
C ALA A 74 -6.35 2.97 -5.44
N SER A 75 -5.35 2.15 -5.12
CA SER A 75 -3.95 2.47 -5.42
C SER A 75 -3.66 2.31 -6.92
N LEU A 76 -4.26 1.31 -7.59
CA LEU A 76 -4.15 1.11 -9.04
C LEU A 76 -4.74 2.28 -9.84
N LEU A 77 -5.81 2.88 -9.35
CA LEU A 77 -6.41 4.08 -9.95
C LEU A 77 -5.65 5.38 -9.62
N GLN A 78 -4.73 5.35 -8.67
CA GLN A 78 -3.92 6.49 -8.26
C GLN A 78 -2.43 6.13 -8.32
N PRO A 79 -1.85 5.99 -9.53
CA PRO A 79 -0.48 5.53 -9.71
C PRO A 79 0.57 6.42 -9.03
N GLN A 80 0.27 7.68 -8.71
CA GLN A 80 1.10 8.53 -7.84
C GLN A 80 1.40 7.91 -6.46
N ASN A 81 0.59 6.95 -5.99
CA ASN A 81 0.83 6.21 -4.75
C ASN A 81 1.94 5.16 -4.91
N PHE A 82 2.03 4.49 -6.07
CA PHE A 82 3.10 3.53 -6.37
C PHE A 82 4.38 4.22 -6.82
N MET A 83 4.28 5.40 -7.44
CA MET A 83 5.42 6.16 -7.96
C MET A 83 6.19 6.96 -6.89
N ARG A 84 5.99 6.66 -5.58
CA ARG A 84 7.01 6.96 -4.57
C ARG A 84 8.16 5.96 -4.73
N LEU A 85 8.95 6.21 -5.78
CA LEU A 85 10.29 5.64 -5.99
C LEU A 85 11.08 5.69 -4.67
N PRO A 86 11.98 4.72 -4.41
CA PRO A 86 12.70 4.50 -3.14
C PRO A 86 13.66 5.64 -2.69
N HIS A 87 13.48 6.88 -3.13
CA HIS A 87 14.30 8.03 -2.72
C HIS A 87 13.64 8.97 -1.71
N LYS A 88 12.39 8.75 -1.27
CA LYS A 88 11.93 9.43 -0.06
C LYS A 88 12.34 8.58 1.14
N ALA A 89 13.56 8.82 1.61
CA ALA A 89 14.12 8.25 2.82
C ALA A 89 13.02 8.10 3.88
N VAL A 90 12.85 6.87 4.35
CA VAL A 90 12.12 6.59 5.59
C VAL A 90 12.77 7.47 6.64
N GLN A 91 12.07 8.55 7.04
CA GLN A 91 12.48 9.32 8.20
C GLN A 91 12.43 8.36 9.37
N PRO A 92 13.56 8.02 10.04
CA PRO A 92 13.46 7.26 11.26
C PRO A 92 12.57 8.06 12.20
N LYS A 93 11.48 7.44 12.69
CA LYS A 93 10.67 7.98 13.78
C LYS A 93 11.67 8.36 14.87
N ARG A 94 11.89 9.67 15.08
CA ARG A 94 12.79 10.18 16.12
C ARG A 94 12.35 9.49 17.41
N ARG A 95 13.14 8.55 17.93
CA ARG A 95 12.98 8.06 19.30
C ARG A 95 13.01 9.32 20.15
N SER A 96 11.89 9.63 20.79
CA SER A 96 11.84 10.66 21.81
C SER A 96 12.89 10.27 22.84
N THR A 97 14.00 10.99 22.87
CA THR A 97 14.89 11.00 24.01
C THR A 97 14.07 11.56 25.16
N TRP A 98 13.54 10.67 25.99
CA TRP A 98 13.01 11.02 27.29
C TRP A 98 14.17 11.52 28.14
N ARG A 99 14.50 12.80 27.97
CA ARG A 99 15.46 13.53 28.79
C ARG A 99 14.69 13.98 30.02
N GLY A 100 14.76 13.17 31.07
CA GLY A 100 14.17 13.47 32.36
C GLY A 100 14.48 14.91 32.77
N LYS A 101 13.42 15.69 32.98
CA LYS A 101 13.56 17.02 33.58
C LYS A 101 14.00 16.80 35.03
N ARG A 102 15.26 17.14 35.32
CA ARG A 102 15.71 17.44 36.68
C ARG A 102 14.83 18.57 37.21
N ALA A 103 13.92 18.24 38.13
CA ALA A 103 13.27 19.22 38.96
C ALA A 103 14.13 19.41 40.22
N THR A 104 14.79 20.56 40.26
CA THR A 104 15.43 21.13 41.44
C THR A 104 14.41 21.32 42.56
N ARG A 105 14.75 20.93 43.79
CA ARG A 105 14.26 21.62 44.99
C ARG A 105 15.34 21.63 46.07
N SER A 106 15.75 22.86 46.35
CA SER A 106 16.40 23.34 47.57
C SER A 106 15.75 22.79 48.84
N SER A 107 16.52 22.46 49.87
CA SER A 107 16.48 23.17 51.17
C SER A 107 17.18 22.37 52.29
N ALA A 108 18.10 23.06 52.98
CA ALA A 108 18.31 23.09 54.43
C ALA A 108 18.53 21.80 55.27
N ALA A 109 19.70 21.78 55.92
CA ALA A 109 19.94 21.63 57.37
C ALA A 109 19.57 20.33 58.12
N CYS A 110 20.31 20.13 59.23
CA CYS A 110 20.18 19.14 60.32
C CYS A 110 20.94 17.82 60.04
N VAL A 111 21.90 17.31 60.83
CA VAL A 111 22.51 17.61 62.15
C VAL A 111 23.95 17.12 62.09
#